data_AF-A0A944XXN1-F1
#
_entry.id   AF-A0A944XXN1-F1
#
_cell.length_a   1.000
_cell.length_b   1.000
_cell.length_c   1.000
_cell.angle_alpha   90.00
_cell.angle_beta   90.00
_cell.angle_gamma   90.00
#
_symmetry.space_group_name_H-M   'P 1'
#
loop_
_entity.id
_entity.type
_entity.pdbx_description
1 polymer ?
#
loop_
_entity_poly.entity_id
_entity_poly.type
_entity_poly.pdbx_seq_one_letter_code
_entity_poly.pdbx_strand_id
1 'polypeptide(L)'
;MDNVKFCSEVDPAKIDAEGDEDSRFIEVTLQQRQIDYVLAGFLNSAPQSGNHAARAVAGSDPFICHAPPLMICDPGEADASLSPFLPANAGRQIQLKPPPAGGSAWSPGNYGLLALPDGSSGASDISAALAAVQPESCYTLDVSTAPGVKTNKVQEGINARFDLPGGLPLPAPNVINYPKDPEIAADTSVVMGSGNWDLDGYWTDRHVGPLPTDLVDASRYQVYLYEQGLEFARNGKQTVYPIDGGLPTGYAVVTPPGIDIPADSADPDNPFVDGVPSTLVAENGHARRLVQIAVLQCSALGVKGSHTYPTSGAYVEAFVTQTVEDTPAGGIYVEIHRELTTTNDPEFHANVRLVE
;
A
#
# COMPACT_ATOMS: atom_id res chain seq x y z
N MET A 1 -26.21 32.02 0.32
CA MET A 1 -25.65 30.74 -0.13
C MET A 1 -24.36 31.04 -0.85
N ASP A 2 -23.26 30.79 -0.15
CA ASP A 2 -21.94 30.71 -0.76
C ASP A 2 -21.93 29.49 -1.69
N ASN A 3 -21.27 29.61 -2.84
CA ASN A 3 -21.22 28.54 -3.83
C ASN A 3 -19.95 27.73 -3.61
N VAL A 4 -20.10 26.43 -3.39
CA VAL A 4 -18.99 25.48 -3.30
C VAL A 4 -18.94 24.69 -4.59
N LYS A 5 -17.77 24.66 -5.21
CA LYS A 5 -17.48 23.87 -6.41
C LYS A 5 -16.31 22.95 -6.14
N PHE A 6 -16.38 21.77 -6.73
CA PHE A 6 -15.30 20.80 -6.74
C PHE A 6 -14.64 20.80 -8.12
N CYS A 7 -13.31 20.83 -8.16
CA CYS A 7 -12.54 20.87 -9.40
C CYS A 7 -11.53 19.72 -9.43
N SER A 8 -11.33 19.14 -10.61
CA SER A 8 -10.31 18.11 -10.85
C SER A 8 -8.95 18.71 -11.20
N GLU A 9 -8.94 19.89 -11.83
CA GLU A 9 -7.74 20.64 -12.19
C GLU A 9 -8.01 22.14 -12.04
N VAL A 10 -6.98 22.91 -11.69
CA VAL A 10 -7.07 24.38 -11.53
C VAL A 10 -6.01 25.15 -12.32
N ASP A 11 -5.01 24.45 -12.87
CA ASP A 11 -3.92 24.95 -13.70
C ASP A 11 -3.61 23.89 -14.77
N PRO A 12 -3.60 24.20 -16.09
CA PRO A 12 -3.69 25.53 -16.72
C PRO A 12 -5.09 26.13 -16.79
N ALA A 13 -6.13 25.32 -16.53
CA ALA A 13 -7.51 25.78 -16.54
C ALA A 13 -8.31 25.04 -15.47
N LYS A 14 -9.35 25.72 -14.94
CA LYS A 14 -10.28 25.09 -14.01
C LYS A 14 -11.19 24.12 -14.74
N ILE A 15 -11.14 22.86 -14.32
CA ILE A 15 -12.01 21.78 -14.79
C ILE A 15 -12.89 21.38 -13.62
N ASP A 16 -14.21 21.52 -13.77
CA ASP A 16 -15.19 21.07 -12.78
C ASP A 16 -15.09 19.53 -12.68
N ALA A 17 -15.10 19.00 -11.45
CA ALA A 17 -15.09 17.55 -11.23
C ALA A 17 -16.44 16.94 -11.67
N GLU A 18 -16.41 15.72 -12.22
CA GLU A 18 -17.60 14.98 -12.63
C GLU A 18 -18.18 14.11 -11.50
N GLY A 19 -17.40 13.86 -10.44
CA GLY A 19 -17.80 13.14 -9.24
C GLY A 19 -16.85 13.34 -8.06
N ASP A 20 -17.04 12.54 -7.02
CA ASP A 20 -16.19 12.59 -5.83
C ASP A 20 -14.78 12.04 -6.12
N GLU A 21 -14.67 11.12 -7.08
CA GLU A 21 -13.46 10.38 -7.42
C GLU A 21 -12.39 11.25 -8.11
N ASP A 22 -12.82 12.25 -8.89
CA ASP A 22 -11.93 13.19 -9.59
C ASP A 22 -11.86 14.56 -8.91
N SER A 23 -12.55 14.77 -7.79
CA SER A 23 -12.50 16.01 -7.03
C SER A 23 -11.18 16.17 -6.26
N ARG A 24 -10.34 17.12 -6.67
CA ARG A 24 -9.01 17.40 -6.08
C ARG A 24 -8.90 18.76 -5.40
N PHE A 25 -9.75 19.71 -5.80
CA PHE A 25 -9.74 21.08 -5.30
C PHE A 25 -11.16 21.52 -4.92
N ILE A 26 -11.24 22.38 -3.91
CA ILE A 26 -12.48 23.00 -3.46
C ILE A 26 -12.39 24.49 -3.72
N GLU A 27 -13.29 25.00 -4.56
CA GLU A 27 -13.49 26.41 -4.78
C GLU A 27 -14.68 26.91 -3.97
N VAL A 28 -14.44 27.92 -3.12
CA VAL A 28 -15.48 28.60 -2.37
C VAL A 28 -15.62 30.01 -2.89
N THR A 29 -16.82 30.36 -3.35
CA THR A 29 -17.17 31.73 -3.75
C THR A 29 -18.18 32.31 -2.79
N LEU A 30 -17.79 33.40 -2.12
CA LEU A 30 -18.67 34.13 -1.20
C LEU A 30 -19.72 34.92 -1.98
N GLN A 31 -20.89 35.11 -1.38
CA GLN A 31 -21.90 35.99 -1.95
C GLN A 31 -21.39 37.42 -2.11
N GLN A 32 -21.80 38.06 -3.21
CA GLN A 32 -21.50 39.47 -3.43
C GLN A 32 -22.06 40.33 -2.30
N ARG A 33 -21.21 41.19 -1.74
CA ARG A 33 -21.59 42.22 -0.80
C ARG A 33 -21.26 43.59 -1.35
N GLN A 34 -22.15 44.54 -1.11
CA GLN A 34 -21.88 45.93 -1.40
C GLN A 34 -20.88 46.47 -0.38
N ILE A 35 -19.77 47.03 -0.86
CA ILE A 35 -18.74 47.68 -0.05
C ILE A 35 -18.75 49.15 -0.41
N ASP A 36 -18.84 49.99 0.61
CA ASP A 36 -18.69 51.44 0.46
C ASP A 36 -17.20 51.79 0.44
N TYR A 37 -16.77 52.49 -0.61
CA TYR A 37 -15.39 52.89 -0.77
C TYR A 37 -15.13 54.18 -0.01
N VAL A 38 -14.56 54.06 1.19
CA VAL A 38 -14.27 55.20 2.10
C VAL A 38 -13.44 56.30 1.42
N LEU A 39 -12.51 55.92 0.55
CA LEU A 39 -11.65 56.87 -0.20
C LEU A 39 -12.35 57.50 -1.41
N ALA A 40 -13.39 56.87 -1.97
CA ALA A 40 -14.15 57.44 -3.09
C ALA A 40 -14.97 58.66 -2.65
N GLY A 41 -15.34 58.76 -1.37
CA GLY A 41 -16.01 59.94 -0.80
C GLY A 41 -15.23 61.24 -0.97
N PHE A 42 -13.92 61.17 -1.16
CA PHE A 42 -13.05 62.33 -1.40
C PHE A 42 -12.82 62.62 -2.89
N LEU A 43 -13.17 61.68 -3.78
CA LEU A 43 -12.97 61.76 -5.22
C LEU A 43 -14.35 61.78 -5.89
N ASN A 44 -14.90 62.98 -6.11
CA ASN A 44 -16.24 63.24 -6.67
C ASN A 44 -16.51 62.69 -8.09
N SER A 45 -15.58 61.92 -8.67
CA SER A 45 -15.66 61.33 -10.01
C SER A 45 -15.65 59.79 -10.02
N ALA A 46 -15.62 59.13 -8.86
CA ALA A 46 -15.61 57.66 -8.75
C ALA A 46 -16.91 57.09 -8.14
N PRO A 47 -17.30 55.85 -8.51
CA PRO A 47 -18.36 55.12 -7.83
C PRO A 47 -18.09 55.08 -6.32
N GLN A 48 -19.12 55.35 -5.50
CA GLN A 48 -19.00 55.42 -4.03
C GLN A 48 -19.11 54.07 -3.34
N SER A 49 -19.62 53.07 -4.06
CA SER A 49 -19.71 51.68 -3.60
C SER A 49 -19.72 50.72 -4.78
N GLY A 50 -19.40 49.46 -4.51
CA GLY A 50 -19.36 48.39 -5.50
C GLY A 50 -19.70 47.04 -4.88
N ASN A 51 -20.19 46.12 -5.71
CA ASN A 51 -20.41 44.74 -5.29
C ASN A 51 -19.11 43.95 -5.47
N HIS A 52 -18.66 43.31 -4.38
CA HIS A 52 -17.48 42.46 -4.39
C HIS A 52 -17.84 41.08 -3.88
N ALA A 53 -17.24 40.07 -4.50
CA ALA A 53 -17.17 38.72 -3.97
C ALA A 53 -15.71 38.37 -3.69
N ALA A 54 -15.49 37.48 -2.74
CA ALA A 54 -14.21 36.83 -2.54
C ALA A 54 -14.31 35.38 -3.02
N ARG A 55 -13.20 34.87 -3.51
CA ARG A 55 -13.04 33.51 -3.98
C ARG A 55 -11.77 32.95 -3.38
N ALA A 56 -11.82 31.70 -2.97
CA ALA A 56 -10.67 30.97 -2.49
C ALA A 56 -10.71 29.55 -3.06
N VAL A 57 -9.56 29.04 -3.47
CA VAL A 57 -9.40 27.65 -3.91
C VAL A 57 -8.42 26.96 -2.98
N ALA A 58 -8.84 25.83 -2.40
CA ALA A 58 -7.99 24.99 -1.59
C ALA A 58 -7.76 23.65 -2.32
N GLY A 59 -6.54 23.12 -2.20
CA GLY A 59 -6.18 21.79 -2.65
C GLY A 59 -5.56 20.99 -1.51
N SER A 60 -5.65 19.68 -1.59
CA SER A 60 -4.93 18.75 -0.71
C SER A 60 -3.73 18.15 -1.44
N ASP A 61 -2.54 18.23 -0.83
CA ASP A 61 -1.36 17.50 -1.25
C ASP A 61 -1.18 16.30 -0.31
N PRO A 62 -1.68 15.10 -0.67
CA PRO A 62 -1.47 13.91 0.13
C PRO A 62 -0.04 13.39 0.05
N PHE A 63 0.39 12.74 1.12
CA PHE A 63 1.68 12.08 1.24
C PHE A 63 1.56 10.88 2.18
N ILE A 64 2.40 9.88 1.97
CA ILE A 64 2.42 8.66 2.76
C ILE A 64 3.77 8.51 3.46
N CYS A 65 3.75 8.37 4.79
CA CYS A 65 4.94 8.12 5.59
C CYS A 65 5.12 6.62 5.84
N HIS A 66 6.33 6.21 6.21
CA HIS A 66 6.63 4.81 6.54
C HIS A 66 6.36 3.77 5.42
N ALA A 67 6.11 4.23 4.19
CA ALA A 67 6.00 3.36 3.04
C ALA A 67 7.41 2.89 2.58
N PRO A 68 7.65 1.57 2.45
CA PRO A 68 8.87 1.09 1.82
C PRO A 68 8.95 1.52 0.34
N PRO A 69 10.15 1.54 -0.26
CA PRO A 69 10.37 1.96 -1.66
C PRO A 69 9.86 0.94 -2.69
N LEU A 70 8.56 0.66 -2.70
CA LEU A 70 7.92 -0.36 -3.54
C LEU A 70 6.88 0.25 -4.48
N MET A 71 6.82 -0.26 -5.70
CA MET A 71 5.77 0.07 -6.66
C MET A 71 5.31 -1.14 -7.45
N ILE A 72 4.09 -1.07 -7.98
CA ILE A 72 3.60 -1.95 -9.05
C ILE A 72 2.99 -1.10 -10.17
N CYS A 73 2.90 -1.64 -11.38
CA CYS A 73 1.99 -1.07 -12.37
C CYS A 73 0.59 -1.61 -12.11
N ASP A 74 -0.43 -0.78 -12.29
CA ASP A 74 -1.81 -1.20 -12.12
C ASP A 74 -2.19 -2.27 -13.16
N PRO A 75 -2.44 -3.53 -12.74
CA PRO A 75 -2.94 -4.55 -13.67
C PRO A 75 -4.32 -4.18 -14.26
N GLY A 76 -5.04 -3.28 -13.58
CA GLY A 76 -6.28 -2.65 -14.03
C GLY A 76 -6.21 -1.96 -15.38
N GLU A 77 -5.02 -1.48 -15.80
CA GLU A 77 -4.84 -0.85 -17.11
C GLU A 77 -5.07 -1.81 -18.27
N ALA A 78 -4.75 -3.10 -18.07
CA ALA A 78 -4.96 -4.14 -19.06
C ALA A 78 -6.34 -4.81 -18.91
N ASP A 79 -6.77 -5.01 -17.66
CA ASP A 79 -8.07 -5.58 -17.30
C ASP A 79 -8.57 -4.97 -16.00
N ALA A 80 -9.63 -4.16 -16.09
CA ALA A 80 -10.21 -3.45 -14.95
C ALA A 80 -10.59 -4.39 -13.79
N SER A 81 -10.91 -5.66 -14.05
CA SER A 81 -11.22 -6.65 -13.01
C SER A 81 -10.01 -7.04 -12.15
N LEU A 82 -8.79 -6.73 -12.61
CA LEU A 82 -7.54 -6.98 -11.92
C LEU A 82 -7.01 -5.75 -11.17
N SER A 83 -7.77 -4.66 -11.11
CA SER A 83 -7.36 -3.48 -10.34
C SER A 83 -7.19 -3.83 -8.86
N PRO A 84 -6.04 -3.51 -8.23
CA PRO A 84 -5.77 -3.89 -6.85
C PRO A 84 -6.60 -3.09 -5.83
N PHE A 85 -7.31 -2.06 -6.29
CA PHE A 85 -8.24 -1.26 -5.50
C PHE A 85 -9.61 -1.91 -5.33
N LEU A 86 -9.94 -2.92 -6.15
CA LEU A 86 -11.21 -3.61 -6.03
C LEU A 86 -11.22 -4.49 -4.77
N PRO A 87 -12.23 -4.36 -3.88
CA PRO A 87 -12.35 -5.22 -2.69
C PRO A 87 -12.44 -6.72 -3.02
N ALA A 88 -12.87 -7.07 -4.24
CA ALA A 88 -12.92 -8.44 -4.74
C ALA A 88 -11.52 -9.06 -4.95
N ASN A 89 -10.48 -8.24 -5.06
CA ASN A 89 -9.10 -8.69 -5.23
C ASN A 89 -8.32 -8.82 -3.91
N ALA A 90 -8.94 -8.51 -2.77
CA ALA A 90 -8.36 -8.81 -1.46
C ALA A 90 -8.05 -10.31 -1.35
N GLY A 91 -6.87 -10.65 -0.83
CA GLY A 91 -6.39 -12.03 -0.71
C GLY A 91 -5.75 -12.61 -1.97
N ARG A 92 -5.72 -11.89 -3.09
CA ARG A 92 -5.00 -12.34 -4.30
C ARG A 92 -3.51 -12.03 -4.17
N GLN A 93 -2.66 -12.96 -4.58
CA GLN A 93 -1.22 -12.76 -4.54
C GLN A 93 -0.75 -11.97 -5.77
N ILE A 94 0.19 -11.04 -5.59
CA ILE A 94 0.90 -10.30 -6.63
C ILE A 94 2.38 -10.67 -6.57
N GLN A 95 2.98 -10.91 -7.73
CA GLN A 95 4.43 -10.88 -7.87
C GLN A 95 4.91 -9.42 -7.91
N LEU A 96 5.08 -8.81 -6.73
CA LEU A 96 5.45 -7.41 -6.59
C LEU A 96 6.77 -7.11 -7.29
N LYS A 97 7.71 -8.03 -7.19
CA LYS A 97 8.99 -7.91 -7.84
C LYS A 97 9.31 -9.19 -8.58
N PRO A 98 9.50 -9.14 -9.90
CA PRO A 98 9.90 -10.29 -10.67
C PRO A 98 11.37 -10.65 -10.38
N PRO A 99 11.71 -11.96 -10.36
CA PRO A 99 13.09 -12.39 -10.35
C PRO A 99 13.76 -12.11 -11.72
N PRO A 100 15.10 -11.99 -11.77
CA PRO A 100 15.84 -11.72 -13.00
C PRO A 100 15.76 -12.86 -14.04
N ALA A 101 15.37 -14.07 -13.61
CA ALA A 101 15.07 -15.19 -14.49
C ALA A 101 13.59 -15.59 -14.31
N GLY A 102 12.77 -15.40 -15.35
CA GLY A 102 11.39 -15.87 -15.40
C GLY A 102 10.30 -14.82 -15.23
N GLY A 103 10.61 -13.64 -14.66
CA GLY A 103 9.63 -12.56 -14.49
C GLY A 103 9.87 -11.37 -15.44
N SER A 104 8.79 -10.75 -15.91
CA SER A 104 8.87 -9.55 -16.75
C SER A 104 8.83 -8.29 -15.90
N ALA A 105 9.74 -7.36 -16.15
CA ALA A 105 9.70 -6.04 -15.53
C ALA A 105 8.30 -5.40 -15.70
N TRP A 106 7.84 -4.67 -14.68
CA TRP A 106 6.57 -3.94 -14.69
C TRP A 106 6.49 -2.95 -15.84
N SER A 107 7.62 -2.31 -16.13
CA SER A 107 7.82 -1.47 -17.32
C SER A 107 9.31 -1.45 -17.68
N PRO A 108 9.72 -0.93 -18.86
CA PRO A 108 11.11 -0.99 -19.31
C PRO A 108 12.10 -0.43 -18.26
N GLY A 109 12.84 -1.33 -17.62
CA GLY A 109 13.86 -1.03 -16.60
C GLY A 109 13.35 -1.01 -15.14
N ASN A 110 12.04 -1.09 -14.90
CA ASN A 110 11.44 -0.99 -13.57
C ASN A 110 10.94 -2.34 -13.05
N TYR A 111 11.46 -2.75 -11.90
CA TYR A 111 11.21 -4.07 -11.30
C TYR A 111 10.45 -3.96 -9.96
N GLY A 112 9.73 -2.86 -9.74
CA GLY A 112 8.91 -2.69 -8.55
C GLY A 112 9.58 -1.95 -7.40
N LEU A 113 10.60 -1.14 -7.69
CA LEU A 113 11.33 -0.34 -6.70
C LEU A 113 11.20 1.16 -6.99
N LEU A 114 11.14 1.93 -5.92
CA LEU A 114 11.21 3.39 -5.94
C LEU A 114 12.57 3.87 -5.41
N ALA A 115 12.98 5.07 -5.83
CA ALA A 115 14.04 5.82 -5.17
C ALA A 115 13.49 6.38 -3.86
N LEU A 116 14.33 6.52 -2.84
CA LEU A 116 13.93 7.15 -1.58
C LEU A 116 13.56 8.63 -1.82
N PRO A 117 12.80 9.27 -0.91
CA PRO A 117 12.38 10.67 -1.07
C PRO A 117 13.54 11.69 -1.17
N ASP A 118 14.74 11.34 -0.68
CA ASP A 118 15.96 12.14 -0.85
C ASP A 118 16.62 11.99 -2.24
N GLY A 119 16.03 11.18 -3.12
CA GLY A 119 16.52 10.86 -4.47
C GLY A 119 17.54 9.72 -4.50
N SER A 120 17.92 9.14 -3.36
CA SER A 120 18.82 8.00 -3.33
C SER A 120 18.17 6.77 -3.92
N SER A 121 18.90 6.07 -4.78
CA SER A 121 18.45 4.82 -5.43
C SER A 121 19.52 3.74 -5.36
N GLY A 122 20.48 3.88 -4.44
CA GLY A 122 21.51 2.89 -4.19
C GLY A 122 20.89 1.58 -3.70
N ALA A 123 21.49 0.44 -4.06
CA ALA A 123 20.98 -0.86 -3.60
C ALA A 123 21.03 -0.98 -2.08
N SER A 124 22.06 -0.44 -1.43
CA SER A 124 22.19 -0.43 0.03
C SER A 124 21.14 0.47 0.70
N ASP A 125 20.86 1.64 0.13
CA ASP A 125 19.86 2.58 0.69
C ASP A 125 18.47 1.98 0.64
N ILE A 126 18.12 1.39 -0.51
CA ILE A 126 16.86 0.65 -0.69
C ILE A 126 16.78 -0.55 0.26
N SER A 127 17.87 -1.31 0.44
CA SER A 127 17.92 -2.42 1.40
C SER A 127 17.61 -1.95 2.82
N ALA A 128 18.22 -0.85 3.25
CA ALA A 128 18.03 -0.31 4.60
C ALA A 128 16.60 0.18 4.81
N ALA A 129 16.03 0.90 3.82
CA ALA A 129 14.65 1.35 3.86
C ALA A 129 13.65 0.18 3.85
N LEU A 130 13.92 -0.88 3.07
CA LEU A 130 13.11 -2.09 3.09
C LEU A 130 13.21 -2.81 4.44
N ALA A 131 14.39 -2.87 5.06
CA ALA A 131 14.59 -3.53 6.35
C ALA A 131 14.07 -2.72 7.54
N ALA A 132 13.89 -1.40 7.42
CA ALA A 132 13.47 -0.54 8.53
C ALA A 132 12.13 -1.00 9.12
N VAL A 133 12.00 -0.95 10.46
CA VAL A 133 10.73 -1.23 11.15
C VAL A 133 9.65 -0.26 10.68
N GLN A 134 9.99 1.02 10.64
CA GLN A 134 9.23 2.11 10.05
C GLN A 134 10.23 3.04 9.34
N PRO A 135 10.21 3.15 8.01
CA PRO A 135 11.13 4.04 7.31
C PRO A 135 10.73 5.51 7.49
N GLU A 136 11.62 6.32 8.06
CA GLU A 136 11.39 7.74 8.44
C GLU A 136 10.97 8.68 7.30
N SER A 137 11.08 8.25 6.04
CA SER A 137 10.85 9.13 4.88
C SER A 137 9.42 9.01 4.36
N CYS A 138 8.83 10.14 3.97
CA CYS A 138 7.50 10.19 3.40
C CYS A 138 7.54 10.43 1.89
N TYR A 139 6.77 9.65 1.14
CA TYR A 139 6.56 9.85 -0.29
C TYR A 139 5.43 10.85 -0.51
N THR A 140 5.65 11.80 -1.41
CA THR A 140 4.58 12.69 -1.89
C THR A 140 3.75 11.99 -2.96
N LEU A 141 2.80 12.72 -3.55
CA LEU A 141 2.08 12.32 -4.76
C LEU A 141 2.95 11.98 -5.97
N ASP A 142 4.24 12.32 -5.94
CA ASP A 142 5.18 12.07 -7.02
C ASP A 142 6.27 11.11 -6.54
N VAL A 143 6.35 9.94 -7.16
CA VAL A 143 7.37 8.94 -6.82
C VAL A 143 8.38 8.81 -7.95
N SER A 144 9.64 8.66 -7.60
CA SER A 144 10.70 8.41 -8.56
C SER A 144 11.00 6.93 -8.63
N THR A 145 11.01 6.35 -9.83
CA THR A 145 11.33 4.93 -10.01
C THR A 145 12.82 4.68 -9.77
N ALA A 146 13.16 3.51 -9.19
CA ALA A 146 14.54 3.05 -9.06
C ALA A 146 14.79 1.83 -9.97
N PRO A 147 15.36 2.03 -11.17
CA PRO A 147 15.59 0.94 -12.10
C PRO A 147 16.55 -0.13 -11.59
N GLY A 148 16.39 -1.32 -12.17
CA GLY A 148 17.25 -2.48 -11.93
C GLY A 148 16.73 -3.42 -10.84
N VAL A 149 17.28 -4.63 -10.83
CA VAL A 149 16.76 -5.76 -10.04
C VAL A 149 17.24 -5.74 -8.59
N LYS A 150 18.46 -5.24 -8.32
CA LYS A 150 19.07 -5.09 -6.97
C LYS A 150 18.92 -6.33 -6.06
N THR A 151 18.98 -7.52 -6.66
CA THR A 151 18.56 -8.81 -6.11
C THR A 151 18.98 -9.08 -4.67
N ASN A 152 20.29 -9.11 -4.37
CA ASN A 152 20.80 -9.49 -3.04
C ASN A 152 20.39 -8.48 -1.96
N LYS A 153 20.33 -7.20 -2.30
CA LYS A 153 19.98 -6.14 -1.36
C LYS A 153 18.49 -6.06 -1.07
N VAL A 154 17.67 -6.36 -2.07
CA VAL A 154 16.23 -6.54 -1.84
C VAL A 154 15.96 -7.75 -0.94
N GLN A 155 16.68 -8.85 -1.17
CA GLN A 155 16.60 -10.04 -0.33
C GLN A 155 16.94 -9.73 1.13
N GLU A 156 18.11 -9.13 1.39
CA GLU A 156 18.51 -8.68 2.74
C GLU A 156 17.44 -7.77 3.39
N GLY A 157 16.89 -6.83 2.62
CA GLY A 157 15.86 -5.89 3.08
C GLY A 157 14.55 -6.54 3.51
N ILE A 158 14.00 -7.40 2.66
CA ILE A 158 12.72 -8.08 2.96
C ILE A 158 12.89 -9.15 4.02
N ASN A 159 13.97 -9.92 3.96
CA ASN A 159 14.22 -11.05 4.86
C ASN A 159 14.49 -10.64 6.31
N ALA A 160 14.77 -9.35 6.58
CA ALA A 160 14.77 -8.79 7.93
C ALA A 160 13.45 -9.01 8.69
N ARG A 161 12.31 -9.14 7.97
CA ARG A 161 11.00 -9.44 8.56
C ARG A 161 10.85 -10.90 8.99
N PHE A 162 11.72 -11.77 8.50
CA PHE A 162 11.62 -13.22 8.58
C PHE A 162 12.72 -13.86 9.45
N ASP A 163 13.41 -13.04 10.23
CA ASP A 163 14.49 -13.47 11.14
C ASP A 163 15.66 -14.20 10.45
N LEU A 164 15.89 -13.88 9.17
CA LEU A 164 16.97 -14.47 8.38
C LEU A 164 18.24 -13.61 8.40
N PRO A 165 19.44 -14.23 8.32
CA PRO A 165 20.72 -13.53 8.36
C PRO A 165 20.89 -12.55 7.19
N GLY A 166 21.53 -11.41 7.46
CA GLY A 166 21.86 -10.37 6.47
C GLY A 166 21.00 -9.10 6.54
N GLY A 167 19.96 -9.07 7.38
CA GLY A 167 19.06 -7.92 7.58
C GLY A 167 19.32 -7.08 8.85
N LEU A 168 18.56 -6.00 9.01
CA LEU A 168 18.44 -5.28 10.28
C LEU A 168 17.75 -6.19 11.32
N PRO A 169 18.11 -6.10 12.62
CA PRO A 169 17.42 -6.85 13.66
C PRO A 169 15.97 -6.38 13.74
N LEU A 170 15.07 -7.19 14.30
CA LEU A 170 13.63 -6.95 14.50
C LEU A 170 12.72 -7.60 13.42
N PRO A 171 12.50 -8.93 13.49
CA PRO A 171 11.55 -9.66 12.66
C PRO A 171 10.09 -9.45 13.08
N ALA A 172 9.19 -10.02 12.29
CA ALA A 172 7.78 -10.12 12.62
C ALA A 172 7.55 -11.15 13.75
N PRO A 173 6.44 -11.03 14.51
CA PRO A 173 6.06 -12.01 15.53
C PRO A 173 5.80 -13.42 15.00
N ASN A 174 5.46 -13.54 13.71
CA ASN A 174 5.34 -14.82 13.01
C ASN A 174 6.07 -14.72 11.65
N VAL A 175 7.14 -15.50 11.52
CA VAL A 175 8.06 -15.49 10.36
C VAL A 175 7.76 -16.60 9.35
N ILE A 176 6.66 -17.34 9.49
CA ILE A 176 6.37 -18.47 8.61
C ILE A 176 6.09 -18.03 7.16
N ASN A 177 6.56 -18.82 6.19
CA ASN A 177 6.21 -18.69 4.79
C ASN A 177 4.83 -19.27 4.51
N TYR A 178 4.01 -18.53 3.76
CA TYR A 178 2.73 -19.01 3.26
C TYR A 178 2.86 -19.46 1.79
N PRO A 179 2.22 -20.57 1.39
CA PRO A 179 2.28 -21.08 0.01
C PRO A 179 1.85 -20.03 -1.02
N LYS A 180 2.46 -20.04 -2.21
CA LYS A 180 2.04 -19.19 -3.34
C LYS A 180 0.70 -19.63 -3.91
N ASP A 181 0.07 -18.73 -4.66
CA ASP A 181 -1.03 -19.11 -5.53
C ASP A 181 -0.49 -20.11 -6.57
N PRO A 182 -1.18 -21.23 -6.86
CA PRO A 182 -0.68 -22.27 -7.76
C PRO A 182 -0.30 -21.74 -9.14
N GLU A 183 -1.00 -20.72 -9.64
CA GLU A 183 -0.73 -20.10 -10.93
C GLU A 183 0.60 -19.34 -10.92
N ILE A 184 0.89 -18.60 -9.84
CA ILE A 184 2.17 -17.89 -9.66
C ILE A 184 3.30 -18.88 -9.39
N ALA A 185 3.04 -19.96 -8.67
CA ALA A 185 4.01 -21.03 -8.43
C ALA A 185 4.41 -21.75 -9.73
N ALA A 186 3.45 -21.95 -10.63
CA ALA A 186 3.64 -22.62 -11.91
C ALA A 186 4.28 -21.70 -12.97
N ASP A 187 3.92 -20.41 -12.98
CA ASP A 187 4.37 -19.46 -13.99
C ASP A 187 4.64 -18.07 -13.36
N THR A 188 5.93 -17.74 -13.26
CA THR A 188 6.41 -16.45 -12.75
C THR A 188 6.10 -15.26 -13.65
N SER A 189 5.46 -15.43 -14.81
CA SER A 189 4.92 -14.34 -15.63
C SER A 189 3.51 -13.91 -15.20
N VAL A 190 2.83 -14.71 -14.36
CA VAL A 190 1.53 -14.37 -13.79
C VAL A 190 1.71 -13.24 -12.78
N VAL A 191 1.17 -12.08 -13.12
CA VAL A 191 1.28 -10.86 -12.31
C VAL A 191 0.42 -10.94 -11.05
N MET A 192 -0.81 -11.44 -11.19
CA MET A 192 -1.78 -11.58 -10.10
C MET A 192 -2.42 -12.97 -10.11
N GLY A 193 -2.29 -13.70 -9.00
CA GLY A 193 -2.86 -15.03 -8.82
C GLY A 193 -4.35 -14.98 -8.46
N SER A 194 -4.95 -16.14 -8.20
CA SER A 194 -6.38 -16.27 -7.90
C SER A 194 -6.75 -15.98 -6.44
N GLY A 195 -5.76 -15.92 -5.55
CA GLY A 195 -5.93 -15.95 -4.10
C GLY A 195 -6.35 -17.31 -3.55
N ASN A 196 -6.40 -18.35 -4.39
CA ASN A 196 -6.74 -19.71 -3.97
C ASN A 196 -5.46 -20.49 -3.69
N TRP A 197 -4.98 -20.36 -2.46
CA TRP A 197 -3.78 -21.01 -1.99
C TRP A 197 -4.11 -22.30 -1.25
N ASP A 198 -3.12 -23.19 -1.11
CA ASP A 198 -3.30 -24.49 -0.46
C ASP A 198 -3.35 -24.36 1.07
N LEU A 199 -4.46 -23.79 1.58
CA LEU A 199 -4.70 -23.59 3.00
C LEU A 199 -4.84 -24.93 3.75
N ASP A 200 -5.59 -25.88 3.20
CA ASP A 200 -5.78 -27.20 3.82
C ASP A 200 -4.45 -27.97 3.93
N GLY A 201 -3.63 -27.94 2.87
CA GLY A 201 -2.29 -28.52 2.88
C GLY A 201 -1.38 -27.81 3.89
N TYR A 202 -1.32 -26.48 3.85
CA TYR A 202 -0.56 -25.68 4.83
C TYR A 202 -0.97 -26.01 6.27
N TRP A 203 -2.27 -26.04 6.57
CA TRP A 203 -2.74 -26.29 7.93
C TRP A 203 -2.40 -27.70 8.39
N THR A 204 -2.60 -28.70 7.52
CA THR A 204 -2.28 -30.10 7.81
C THR A 204 -0.79 -30.29 8.09
N ASP A 205 0.07 -29.58 7.36
CA ASP A 205 1.52 -29.69 7.48
C ASP A 205 2.09 -28.96 8.70
N ARG A 206 1.42 -27.90 9.17
CA ARG A 206 1.98 -26.95 10.17
C ARG A 206 1.29 -26.94 11.51
N HIS A 207 0.05 -27.43 11.60
CA HIS A 207 -0.78 -27.33 12.79
C HIS A 207 -1.26 -28.68 13.28
N VAL A 208 -1.58 -28.74 14.57
CA VAL A 208 -2.16 -29.93 15.19
C VAL A 208 -3.67 -29.82 15.20
N GLY A 209 -4.32 -30.70 14.43
CA GLY A 209 -5.77 -30.79 14.38
C GLY A 209 -6.36 -30.30 13.07
N PRO A 210 -7.71 -30.33 12.93
CA PRO A 210 -8.36 -29.92 11.70
C PRO A 210 -8.28 -28.41 11.50
N LEU A 211 -8.33 -27.96 10.24
CA LEU A 211 -8.49 -26.56 9.89
C LEU A 211 -9.72 -25.96 10.62
N PRO A 212 -9.56 -24.88 11.41
CA PRO A 212 -10.66 -24.19 12.05
C PRO A 212 -11.72 -23.74 11.05
N THR A 213 -12.98 -23.90 11.39
CA THR A 213 -14.10 -23.51 10.51
C THR A 213 -14.09 -22.01 10.18
N ASP A 214 -13.56 -21.19 11.08
CA ASP A 214 -13.44 -19.74 10.90
C ASP A 214 -12.41 -19.35 9.83
N LEU A 215 -11.50 -20.27 9.51
CA LEU A 215 -10.44 -20.09 8.50
C LEU A 215 -10.81 -20.67 7.14
N VAL A 216 -11.98 -21.27 6.96
CA VAL A 216 -12.39 -21.72 5.62
C VAL A 216 -12.35 -20.54 4.64
N ASP A 217 -11.69 -20.74 3.48
CA ASP A 217 -11.44 -19.70 2.47
C ASP A 217 -10.73 -18.45 3.02
N ALA A 218 -9.92 -18.59 4.08
CA ALA A 218 -9.13 -17.49 4.63
C ALA A 218 -8.01 -17.05 3.68
N SER A 219 -7.73 -15.76 3.70
CA SER A 219 -6.52 -15.22 3.09
C SER A 219 -5.28 -15.55 3.95
N ARG A 220 -4.07 -15.44 3.40
CA ARG A 220 -2.83 -15.68 4.19
C ARG A 220 -2.70 -14.68 5.32
N TYR A 221 -3.09 -13.42 5.08
CA TYR A 221 -3.08 -12.40 6.14
C TYR A 221 -4.06 -12.73 7.27
N GLN A 222 -5.24 -13.29 6.96
CA GLN A 222 -6.20 -13.72 7.97
C GLN A 222 -5.67 -14.88 8.81
N VAL A 223 -5.01 -15.86 8.19
CA VAL A 223 -4.32 -16.95 8.91
C VAL A 223 -3.19 -16.40 9.76
N TYR A 224 -2.40 -15.46 9.25
CA TYR A 224 -1.35 -14.78 10.00
C TYR A 224 -1.86 -14.10 11.27
N LEU A 225 -2.99 -13.37 11.20
CA LEU A 225 -3.63 -12.79 12.39
C LEU A 225 -4.15 -13.87 13.34
N TYR A 226 -4.75 -14.93 12.80
CA TYR A 226 -5.28 -16.04 13.59
C TYR A 226 -4.20 -16.77 14.40
N GLU A 227 -3.09 -17.14 13.75
CA GLU A 227 -1.94 -17.80 14.37
C GLU A 227 -1.33 -16.96 15.50
N GLN A 228 -1.42 -15.62 15.40
CA GLN A 228 -0.96 -14.71 16.46
C GLN A 228 -1.98 -14.50 17.58
N GLY A 229 -3.14 -15.15 17.54
CA GLY A 229 -4.19 -14.97 18.54
C GLY A 229 -4.90 -13.62 18.45
N LEU A 230 -4.83 -12.93 17.31
CA LEU A 230 -5.37 -11.58 17.15
C LEU A 230 -6.82 -11.65 16.66
N GLU A 231 -7.73 -10.97 17.36
CA GLU A 231 -9.13 -10.86 16.92
C GLU A 231 -9.24 -9.89 15.74
N PHE A 232 -9.88 -10.34 14.66
CA PHE A 232 -10.09 -9.55 13.44
C PHE A 232 -11.49 -9.77 12.89
N ALA A 233 -11.95 -8.88 12.02
CA ALA A 233 -13.21 -9.07 11.31
C ALA A 233 -12.97 -9.34 9.83
N ARG A 234 -13.79 -10.18 9.21
CA ARG A 234 -13.68 -10.52 7.79
C ARG A 234 -15.03 -10.55 7.06
N ASN A 235 -14.99 -10.22 5.77
CA ASN A 235 -16.05 -10.51 4.82
C ASN A 235 -15.41 -11.14 3.58
N GLY A 236 -15.49 -12.48 3.47
CA GLY A 236 -14.64 -13.23 2.56
C GLY A 236 -13.17 -12.98 2.89
N LYS A 237 -12.38 -12.56 1.89
CA LYS A 237 -10.94 -12.26 2.04
C LYS A 237 -10.65 -10.80 2.46
N GLN A 238 -11.67 -9.95 2.50
CA GLN A 238 -11.51 -8.60 3.07
C GLN A 238 -11.37 -8.72 4.58
N THR A 239 -10.47 -7.91 5.15
CA THR A 239 -10.08 -7.99 6.56
C THR A 239 -10.13 -6.61 7.18
N VAL A 240 -10.58 -6.53 8.43
CA VAL A 240 -10.49 -5.34 9.28
C VAL A 240 -9.72 -5.72 10.53
N TYR A 241 -8.56 -5.10 10.68
CA TYR A 241 -7.72 -5.23 11.86
C TYR A 241 -6.89 -3.93 12.02
N PRO A 242 -6.78 -3.38 13.24
CA PRO A 242 -7.53 -3.72 14.45
C PRO A 242 -9.04 -3.41 14.30
N ILE A 243 -9.88 -4.02 15.15
CA ILE A 243 -11.31 -3.71 15.21
C ILE A 243 -11.52 -2.46 16.06
N ASP A 244 -11.39 -1.29 15.44
CA ASP A 244 -11.60 0.00 16.09
C ASP A 244 -12.96 0.59 15.72
N GLY A 245 -13.99 0.24 16.51
CA GLY A 245 -15.33 0.81 16.38
C GLY A 245 -16.34 -0.08 15.66
N GLY A 246 -17.23 0.53 14.87
CA GLY A 246 -18.32 -0.17 14.20
C GLY A 246 -17.84 -0.94 12.97
N LEU A 247 -18.20 -2.22 12.87
CA LEU A 247 -17.86 -3.05 11.72
C LEU A 247 -18.72 -2.70 10.49
N PRO A 248 -18.15 -2.72 9.28
CA PRO A 248 -18.93 -2.60 8.05
C PRO A 248 -19.94 -3.74 7.93
N THR A 249 -21.02 -3.50 7.19
CA THR A 249 -22.06 -4.52 6.96
C THR A 249 -21.46 -5.74 6.25
N GLY A 250 -21.80 -6.94 6.73
CA GLY A 250 -21.35 -8.21 6.17
C GLY A 250 -20.04 -8.75 6.76
N TYR A 251 -19.38 -8.00 7.64
CA TYR A 251 -18.21 -8.48 8.36
C TYR A 251 -18.60 -9.32 9.58
N ALA A 252 -17.92 -10.45 9.76
CA ALA A 252 -18.01 -11.31 10.93
C ALA A 252 -16.69 -11.27 11.71
N VAL A 253 -16.79 -11.24 13.04
CA VAL A 253 -15.61 -11.31 13.93
C VAL A 253 -15.11 -12.75 13.98
N VAL A 254 -13.79 -12.91 13.88
CA VAL A 254 -13.05 -14.14 14.12
C VAL A 254 -12.21 -13.93 15.38
N THR A 255 -12.47 -14.75 16.40
CA THR A 255 -11.74 -14.71 17.67
C THR A 255 -10.93 -16.00 17.82
N PRO A 256 -9.61 -15.96 17.56
CA PRO A 256 -8.77 -17.14 17.73
C PRO A 256 -8.74 -17.61 19.18
N PRO A 257 -8.57 -18.93 19.44
CA PRO A 257 -8.53 -19.46 20.80
C PRO A 257 -7.28 -19.05 21.59
N GLY A 258 -6.23 -18.61 20.89
CA GLY A 258 -4.95 -18.20 21.45
C GLY A 258 -3.89 -18.13 20.35
N ILE A 259 -2.63 -17.94 20.74
CA ILE A 259 -1.49 -18.02 19.84
C ILE A 259 -1.29 -19.48 19.42
N ASP A 260 -1.15 -19.70 18.12
CA ASP A 260 -0.90 -20.97 17.46
C ASP A 260 0.05 -20.71 16.29
N ILE A 261 1.29 -20.30 16.59
CA ILE A 261 2.33 -20.09 15.57
C ILE A 261 3.04 -21.43 15.34
N PRO A 262 3.17 -21.90 14.08
CA PRO A 262 3.91 -23.12 13.79
C PRO A 262 5.31 -23.09 14.38
N ALA A 263 5.73 -24.17 15.03
CA ALA A 263 7.06 -24.29 15.62
C ALA A 263 7.67 -25.65 15.31
N ASP A 264 8.90 -25.66 14.78
CA ASP A 264 9.64 -26.90 14.52
C ASP A 264 10.97 -26.92 15.28
N SER A 265 10.98 -27.60 16.43
CA SER A 265 12.19 -27.75 17.24
C SER A 265 13.32 -28.56 16.57
N ALA A 266 13.03 -29.31 15.49
CA ALA A 266 14.02 -30.06 14.75
C ALA A 266 14.74 -29.22 13.68
N ASP A 267 14.11 -28.13 13.22
CA ASP A 267 14.66 -27.18 12.26
C ASP A 267 14.26 -25.74 12.65
N PRO A 268 14.77 -25.25 13.81
CA PRO A 268 14.46 -23.91 14.28
C PRO A 268 15.03 -22.86 13.33
N ASP A 269 14.40 -21.68 13.32
CA ASP A 269 14.81 -20.52 12.50
C ASP A 269 14.67 -20.77 10.99
N ASN A 270 13.93 -21.80 10.58
CA ASN A 270 13.59 -22.06 9.20
C ASN A 270 12.14 -21.60 8.90
N PRO A 271 11.92 -20.43 8.25
CA PRO A 271 10.61 -19.91 7.87
C PRO A 271 9.72 -20.88 7.07
N PHE A 272 10.27 -21.96 6.51
CA PHE A 272 9.49 -22.97 5.84
C PHE A 272 8.83 -23.98 6.77
N VAL A 273 9.14 -24.03 8.06
CA VAL A 273 8.56 -24.99 9.01
C VAL A 273 8.39 -24.40 10.42
N ASP A 274 9.17 -23.38 10.76
CA ASP A 274 9.17 -22.69 12.04
C ASP A 274 8.83 -21.21 11.84
N GLY A 275 7.78 -20.75 12.52
CA GLY A 275 7.29 -19.38 12.49
C GLY A 275 7.72 -18.56 13.70
N VAL A 276 8.39 -19.18 14.69
CA VAL A 276 8.79 -18.53 15.93
C VAL A 276 10.08 -17.75 15.71
N PRO A 277 10.09 -16.43 15.90
CA PRO A 277 11.33 -15.65 15.77
C PRO A 277 12.30 -15.96 16.93
N SER A 278 13.59 -16.05 16.59
CA SER A 278 14.70 -16.25 17.53
C SER A 278 15.19 -14.95 18.17
N THR A 279 14.91 -13.81 17.54
CA THR A 279 15.32 -12.49 18.00
C THR A 279 14.16 -11.64 18.51
N LEU A 280 14.49 -10.47 19.07
CA LEU A 280 13.50 -9.52 19.57
C LEU A 280 12.58 -9.07 18.43
N VAL A 281 11.27 -9.32 18.56
CA VAL A 281 10.25 -8.91 17.60
C VAL A 281 10.16 -7.38 17.50
N ALA A 282 9.90 -6.90 16.29
CA ALA A 282 9.69 -5.48 16.02
C ALA A 282 8.50 -4.89 16.80
N GLU A 283 8.64 -3.64 17.24
CA GLU A 283 7.62 -2.94 18.05
C GLU A 283 6.29 -2.73 17.31
N ASN A 284 6.29 -2.71 15.97
CA ASN A 284 5.07 -2.65 15.16
C ASN A 284 4.36 -4.00 14.99
N GLY A 285 4.87 -5.08 15.60
CA GLY A 285 4.19 -6.37 15.74
C GLY A 285 3.71 -6.96 14.40
N HIS A 286 2.42 -7.28 14.33
CA HIS A 286 1.79 -7.86 13.13
C HIS A 286 1.99 -7.01 11.86
N ALA A 287 2.04 -5.68 11.99
CA ALA A 287 2.22 -4.77 10.87
C ALA A 287 3.61 -4.88 10.23
N ARG A 288 4.55 -5.58 10.87
CA ARG A 288 5.90 -5.80 10.34
C ARG A 288 5.92 -6.49 8.96
N ARG A 289 4.89 -7.26 8.63
CA ARG A 289 4.71 -7.92 7.32
C ARG A 289 3.73 -7.20 6.39
N LEU A 290 3.12 -6.10 6.83
CA LEU A 290 2.35 -5.23 5.95
C LEU A 290 3.29 -4.21 5.31
N VAL A 291 3.10 -4.00 4.01
CA VAL A 291 3.85 -3.02 3.23
C VAL A 291 2.88 -2.19 2.41
N GLN A 292 3.16 -0.89 2.38
CA GLN A 292 2.44 0.06 1.55
C GLN A 292 3.16 0.17 0.20
N ILE A 293 2.41 0.10 -0.89
CA ILE A 293 2.96 -0.02 -2.25
C ILE A 293 2.29 1.03 -3.14
N ALA A 294 3.10 1.82 -3.83
CA ALA A 294 2.59 2.76 -4.83
C ALA A 294 2.10 2.00 -6.06
N VAL A 295 0.94 2.39 -6.58
CA VAL A 295 0.39 1.82 -7.82
C VAL A 295 0.46 2.89 -8.90
N LEU A 296 1.17 2.59 -9.99
CA LEU A 296 1.34 3.52 -11.11
C LEU A 296 0.50 3.08 -12.31
N GLN A 297 -0.11 4.05 -12.98
CA GLN A 297 -0.74 3.88 -14.30
C GLN A 297 0.35 3.85 -15.38
N CYS A 298 1.14 2.79 -15.40
CA CYS A 298 2.36 2.68 -16.20
C CYS A 298 2.16 2.81 -17.71
N SER A 299 1.06 2.28 -18.24
CA SER A 299 0.76 2.37 -19.67
C SER A 299 0.32 3.78 -20.04
N ALA A 300 -0.57 4.38 -19.25
CA ALA A 300 -1.04 5.74 -19.44
C ALA A 300 0.08 6.79 -19.29
N LEU A 301 0.97 6.59 -18.31
CA LEU A 301 2.08 7.50 -18.01
C LEU A 301 3.35 7.20 -18.84
N GLY A 302 3.38 6.09 -19.58
CA GLY A 302 4.54 5.68 -20.37
C GLY A 302 5.79 5.42 -19.51
N VAL A 303 5.60 4.79 -18.35
CA VAL A 303 6.66 4.60 -17.33
C VAL A 303 7.83 3.82 -17.92
N LYS A 304 9.04 4.35 -17.76
CA LYS A 304 10.30 3.76 -18.20
C LYS A 304 11.50 4.36 -17.49
N GLY A 305 12.54 3.56 -17.28
CA GLY A 305 13.81 4.01 -16.71
C GLY A 305 13.64 4.71 -15.36
N SER A 306 14.61 5.56 -15.01
CA SER A 306 14.55 6.40 -13.81
C SER A 306 13.89 7.73 -14.16
N HIS A 307 12.72 7.97 -13.59
CA HIS A 307 11.97 9.21 -13.77
C HIS A 307 10.93 9.34 -12.64
N THR A 308 10.44 10.56 -12.44
CA THR A 308 9.37 10.88 -11.48
C THR A 308 8.00 10.78 -12.14
N TYR A 309 7.07 10.10 -11.49
CA TYR A 309 5.70 9.89 -11.98
C TYR A 309 4.68 10.21 -10.88
N PRO A 310 3.51 10.75 -11.24
CA PRO A 310 2.44 10.96 -10.28
C PRO A 310 1.80 9.61 -9.90
N THR A 311 1.69 9.34 -8.60
CA THR A 311 0.89 8.23 -8.06
C THR A 311 -0.58 8.57 -8.02
N SER A 312 -0.93 9.86 -8.07
CA SER A 312 -2.30 10.35 -7.79
C SER A 312 -2.86 9.87 -6.44
N GLY A 313 -1.99 9.52 -5.48
CA GLY A 313 -2.37 9.03 -4.16
C GLY A 313 -2.77 7.56 -4.15
N ALA A 314 -2.55 6.85 -5.25
CA ALA A 314 -2.95 5.46 -5.43
C ALA A 314 -1.95 4.53 -4.73
N TYR A 315 -2.31 4.07 -3.53
CA TYR A 315 -1.52 3.13 -2.73
C TYR A 315 -2.38 1.95 -2.28
N VAL A 316 -1.74 0.79 -2.16
CA VAL A 316 -2.34 -0.40 -1.56
C VAL A 316 -1.48 -0.91 -0.43
N GLU A 317 -2.13 -1.47 0.57
CA GLU A 317 -1.49 -2.25 1.61
C GLU A 317 -1.51 -3.72 1.19
N ALA A 318 -0.38 -4.38 1.35
CA ALA A 318 -0.23 -5.79 1.02
C ALA A 318 0.58 -6.52 2.08
N PHE A 319 0.25 -7.79 2.27
CA PHE A 319 0.92 -8.68 3.21
C PHE A 319 2.06 -9.44 2.52
N VAL A 320 3.29 -9.32 3.02
CA VAL A 320 4.45 -10.05 2.50
C VAL A 320 4.32 -11.53 2.87
N THR A 321 4.11 -12.38 1.87
CA THR A 321 3.68 -13.78 2.07
C THR A 321 4.82 -14.73 2.41
N GLN A 322 6.04 -14.43 1.96
CA GLN A 322 7.19 -15.30 2.15
C GLN A 322 8.51 -14.55 2.09
N THR A 323 9.58 -15.22 2.53
CA THR A 323 10.96 -14.82 2.33
C THR A 323 11.28 -14.68 0.85
N VAL A 324 12.28 -13.85 0.57
CA VAL A 324 12.93 -13.78 -0.73
C VAL A 324 13.96 -14.90 -0.79
N GLU A 325 13.67 -15.91 -1.61
CA GLU A 325 14.53 -17.07 -1.85
C GLU A 325 15.72 -16.71 -2.77
N ASP A 326 16.82 -17.46 -2.64
CA ASP A 326 17.97 -17.36 -3.53
C ASP A 326 17.65 -17.78 -4.96
N THR A 327 16.58 -18.58 -5.17
CA THR A 327 16.17 -19.03 -6.50
C THR A 327 14.65 -19.16 -6.58
N PRO A 328 13.97 -18.47 -7.51
CA PRO A 328 14.51 -17.48 -8.44
C PRO A 328 14.80 -16.16 -7.70
N ALA A 329 16.07 -15.75 -7.72
CA ALA A 329 16.61 -14.74 -6.81
C ALA A 329 15.84 -13.41 -6.82
N GLY A 330 15.52 -12.86 -5.65
CA GLY A 330 15.03 -11.48 -5.54
C GLY A 330 13.58 -11.24 -5.95
N GLY A 331 12.75 -12.30 -6.00
CA GLY A 331 11.30 -12.17 -6.16
C GLY A 331 10.61 -11.79 -4.85
N ILE A 332 9.72 -10.79 -4.88
CA ILE A 332 8.87 -10.42 -3.74
C ILE A 332 7.45 -10.82 -4.08
N TYR A 333 6.79 -11.53 -3.16
CA TYR A 333 5.41 -11.96 -3.29
C TYR A 333 4.57 -11.40 -2.14
N VAL A 334 3.52 -10.69 -2.50
CA VAL A 334 2.62 -10.05 -1.55
C VAL A 334 1.18 -10.46 -1.81
N GLU A 335 0.34 -10.44 -0.80
CA GLU A 335 -1.11 -10.63 -0.91
C GLU A 335 -1.80 -9.28 -0.74
N ILE A 336 -2.69 -8.91 -1.66
CA ILE A 336 -3.44 -7.65 -1.56
C ILE A 336 -4.28 -7.67 -0.30
N HIS A 337 -4.11 -6.67 0.57
CA HIS A 337 -4.96 -6.51 1.74
C HIS A 337 -6.11 -5.54 1.45
N ARG A 338 -5.80 -4.29 1.08
CA ARG A 338 -6.78 -3.22 0.84
C ARG A 338 -6.17 -2.02 0.13
N GLU A 339 -7.03 -1.18 -0.43
CA GLU A 339 -6.68 0.18 -0.83
C GLU A 339 -6.37 1.05 0.39
N LEU A 340 -5.37 1.92 0.26
CA LEU A 340 -5.07 2.95 1.24
C LEU A 340 -5.70 4.28 0.83
N THR A 341 -6.38 4.91 1.78
CA THR A 341 -7.05 6.20 1.62
C THR A 341 -6.73 7.07 2.84
N THR A 342 -6.97 8.38 2.71
CA THR A 342 -6.89 9.35 3.84
C THR A 342 -7.78 8.99 5.03
N THR A 343 -8.74 8.08 4.87
CA THR A 343 -9.75 7.75 5.88
C THR A 343 -9.49 6.43 6.60
N ASN A 344 -8.63 5.57 6.05
CA ASN A 344 -8.46 4.19 6.53
C ASN A 344 -7.02 3.84 6.93
N ASP A 345 -6.06 4.75 6.70
CA ASP A 345 -4.66 4.56 7.05
C ASP A 345 -4.11 5.82 7.75
N PRO A 346 -3.54 5.68 8.96
CA PRO A 346 -3.03 6.80 9.72
C PRO A 346 -1.77 7.43 9.10
N GLU A 347 -1.05 6.72 8.23
CA GLU A 347 0.17 7.18 7.56
C GLU A 347 -0.14 7.96 6.28
N PHE A 348 -1.39 7.89 5.81
CA PHE A 348 -1.87 8.67 4.69
C PHE A 348 -2.32 10.05 5.16
N HIS A 349 -1.45 11.03 4.98
CA HIS A 349 -1.67 12.40 5.42
C HIS A 349 -2.02 13.29 4.23
N ALA A 350 -2.65 14.44 4.52
CA ALA A 350 -2.91 15.46 3.52
C ALA A 350 -2.59 16.85 4.07
N ASN A 351 -1.68 17.56 3.40
CA ASN A 351 -1.47 18.97 3.67
C ASN A 351 -2.49 19.77 2.85
N VAL A 352 -3.32 20.56 3.52
CA VAL A 352 -4.24 21.47 2.85
C VAL A 352 -3.53 22.80 2.61
N ARG A 353 -3.53 23.27 1.37
CA ARG A 353 -3.00 24.60 1.01
C ARG A 353 -4.02 25.41 0.23
N LEU A 354 -3.95 26.73 0.40
CA LEU A 354 -4.58 27.69 -0.50
C LEU A 354 -3.80 27.71 -1.81
N VAL A 355 -4.52 27.52 -2.90
CA VAL A 355 -4.02 27.57 -4.27
C VAL A 355 -4.32 28.92 -4.92
N GLU A 356 -5.48 29.51 -4.57
CA GLU A 356 -5.92 30.83 -5.04
C GLU A 356 -6.65 31.61 -3.93
#